data_AF-A0A352YUN5-F1
#
_entry.id   AF-A0A352YUN5-F1
#
_cell.length_a   1.000
_cell.length_b   1.000
_cell.length_c   1.000
_cell.angle_alpha   90.00
_cell.angle_beta   90.00
_cell.angle_gamma   90.00
#
_symmetry.space_group_name_H-M   'P 1'
#
loop_
_entity.id
_entity.type
_entity.pdbx_description
1 polymer ?
#
loop_
_entity_poly.entity_id
_entity_poly.type
_entity_poly.pdbx_seq_one_letter_code
_entity_poly.pdbx_strand_id
1 'polypeptide(L)'
;MVWYNNFSYHNGYLDKGSDAGTGFRILNASQNKTDRVLRNNLSYADEYAPVTSSAAYTHSHNNWDISVNVTDDDFISLDYTQLYRERKPDGSLPDITFGKLASNSELVDLGMNVGLPYYGSNPDLGWHESSYNNNTPSAPTAPVYVSSVIEHTTPTRLEMTYNLTLASIIPATSAFAVRVNNVTRNVTSVAISGTKVLLTLASPVVYGDAVTVAYTKPASNPLQTVAGGQAATIAAQIVINNVGLVNQPPVVTISSPTKSTSFIAPATITIEAVASDPDGNLSKVEFYQGAVKIGELASASTFSFLWKDVPEGTYSLTAAAIDAMGLKTVSPAVSVTVEKSATSTNQLPVVNITLAKNKKPKKHENVIIIAEASDPDGTISKVELKSGGNTIAELTSAPYIFTLTNVDTGHYEIQALAYDNIGAVSNSATLQFFVENRFDYDSDMISLFPNPNDGNFNIEVLSEPPIQECILTIVNLSGQPFYKEIMNRDTYDTELSLQDIPSGVYVVILSSGKTILSTKKFIKS
;
A
#
# COMPACT_ATOMS: atom_id res chain seq x y z
N MET A 1 15.99 15.61 -83.42
CA MET A 1 14.96 14.60 -83.80
C MET A 1 15.62 13.24 -83.76
N VAL A 2 15.05 12.29 -83.02
CA VAL A 2 15.72 11.01 -82.76
C VAL A 2 14.85 9.89 -83.30
N TRP A 3 15.41 9.07 -84.18
CA TRP A 3 14.75 7.91 -84.79
C TRP A 3 15.52 6.67 -84.36
N TYR A 4 14.95 5.95 -83.40
CA TYR A 4 15.44 4.66 -82.96
C TYR A 4 14.46 3.59 -83.36
N ASN A 5 14.99 2.44 -83.78
CA ASN A 5 14.22 1.22 -83.97
C ASN A 5 13.02 1.45 -84.89
N ASN A 6 13.23 2.06 -86.06
CA ASN A 6 12.18 2.27 -87.07
C ASN A 6 12.37 1.33 -88.25
N PHE A 7 11.27 1.01 -88.93
CA PHE A 7 11.30 0.21 -90.15
C PHE A 7 10.65 0.96 -91.30
N SER A 8 11.34 1.01 -92.44
CA SER A 8 10.81 1.50 -93.70
C SER A 8 10.78 0.35 -94.71
N TYR A 9 9.67 0.22 -95.42
CA TYR A 9 9.43 -0.83 -96.40
C TYR A 9 8.71 -0.27 -97.61
N HIS A 10 9.26 -0.51 -98.80
CA HIS A 10 8.67 -0.09 -100.07
C HIS A 10 8.26 1.39 -100.12
N ASN A 11 9.10 2.28 -99.58
CA ASN A 11 8.80 3.70 -99.62
C ASN A 11 9.08 4.26 -101.03
N GLY A 12 8.07 4.81 -101.71
CA GLY A 12 8.19 5.42 -103.04
C GLY A 12 6.96 6.22 -103.50
N TYR A 13 7.18 7.49 -103.85
CA TYR A 13 6.17 8.36 -104.45
C TYR A 13 6.65 8.81 -105.83
N LEU A 14 5.90 8.41 -106.86
CA LEU A 14 6.05 8.84 -108.25
C LEU A 14 5.75 10.36 -108.36
N ASP A 15 6.73 11.23 -108.09
CA ASP A 15 6.84 12.53 -108.76
C ASP A 15 8.17 13.27 -108.49
N LYS A 16 8.96 13.38 -109.57
CA LYS A 16 10.07 14.30 -109.92
C LYS A 16 10.82 15.01 -108.77
N GLY A 17 11.80 14.34 -108.16
CA GLY A 17 12.88 14.93 -107.35
C GLY A 17 13.98 13.91 -107.02
N SER A 18 15.20 14.35 -106.67
CA SER A 18 16.36 13.46 -106.38
C SER A 18 16.21 12.58 -105.13
N ASP A 19 15.23 12.89 -104.27
CA ASP A 19 15.08 12.31 -102.94
C ASP A 19 13.74 11.53 -102.79
N ALA A 20 13.06 11.25 -103.90
CA ALA A 20 11.87 10.39 -103.92
C ALA A 20 12.29 8.91 -103.89
N GLY A 21 11.49 8.03 -103.28
CA GLY A 21 11.83 6.60 -103.23
C GLY A 21 12.79 6.19 -102.12
N THR A 22 13.12 7.09 -101.17
CA THR A 22 14.00 6.75 -100.06
C THR A 22 13.24 6.29 -98.83
N GLY A 23 13.70 5.23 -98.17
CA GLY A 23 13.08 4.69 -96.96
C GLY A 23 12.93 5.72 -95.84
N PHE A 24 14.04 6.34 -95.43
CA PHE A 24 14.09 7.38 -94.42
C PHE A 24 14.44 8.74 -95.04
N ARG A 25 13.41 9.56 -95.29
CA ARG A 25 13.56 10.88 -95.93
C ARG A 25 13.74 12.00 -94.91
N ILE A 26 14.81 12.79 -95.04
CA ILE A 26 15.13 13.88 -94.11
C ILE A 26 14.99 15.24 -94.82
N LEU A 27 13.76 15.78 -94.83
CA LEU A 27 13.39 17.04 -95.47
C LEU A 27 13.75 18.27 -94.63
N ASN A 28 15.01 18.70 -94.64
CA ASN A 28 15.47 20.09 -94.39
C ASN A 28 16.96 20.09 -94.02
N ALA A 29 17.79 20.66 -94.89
CA ALA A 29 19.22 20.81 -94.69
C ALA A 29 19.63 22.20 -94.11
N SER A 30 18.70 23.03 -93.62
CA SER A 30 19.01 24.44 -93.33
C SER A 30 19.02 24.87 -91.86
N GLN A 31 18.67 24.04 -90.87
CA GLN A 31 18.80 24.41 -89.45
C GLN A 31 19.26 23.24 -88.56
N ASN A 32 20.41 23.42 -87.90
CA ASN A 32 21.07 22.57 -86.89
C ASN A 32 21.11 21.05 -87.20
N LYS A 33 22.12 20.71 -88.02
CA LYS A 33 22.38 19.38 -88.60
C LYS A 33 22.93 18.33 -87.62
N THR A 34 23.30 18.67 -86.40
CA THR A 34 23.95 17.73 -85.45
C THR A 34 22.97 17.05 -84.49
N ASP A 35 21.72 17.51 -84.40
CA ASP A 35 20.74 17.03 -83.40
C ASP A 35 19.81 15.93 -83.94
N ARG A 36 20.09 15.41 -85.14
CA ARG A 36 19.35 14.32 -85.76
C ARG A 36 20.12 13.02 -85.59
N VAL A 37 19.53 12.07 -84.86
CA VAL A 37 20.19 10.81 -84.51
C VAL A 37 19.35 9.65 -85.02
N LEU A 38 19.91 8.86 -85.93
CA LEU A 38 19.30 7.65 -86.48
C LEU A 38 20.11 6.43 -86.00
N ARG A 39 19.51 5.55 -85.21
CA ARG A 39 20.15 4.29 -84.79
C ARG A 39 19.18 3.13 -84.88
N ASN A 40 19.70 1.94 -85.19
CA ASN A 40 18.94 0.69 -85.23
C ASN A 40 17.75 0.70 -86.19
N ASN A 41 17.76 1.56 -87.21
CA ASN A 41 16.70 1.62 -88.19
C ASN A 41 16.97 0.62 -89.32
N LEU A 42 15.89 0.04 -89.82
CA LEU A 42 15.91 -0.94 -90.90
C LEU A 42 15.12 -0.38 -92.09
N SER A 43 15.75 -0.35 -93.26
CA SER A 43 15.14 0.07 -94.51
C SER A 43 15.24 -1.06 -95.52
N TYR A 44 14.14 -1.44 -96.15
CA TYR A 44 14.11 -2.57 -97.06
C TYR A 44 13.16 -2.37 -98.24
N ALA A 45 13.58 -2.85 -99.42
CA ALA A 45 12.81 -2.78 -100.66
C ALA A 45 12.34 -1.37 -101.08
N ASP A 46 13.04 -0.32 -100.64
CA ASP A 46 12.78 1.06 -101.07
C ASP A 46 13.20 1.30 -102.53
N GLU A 47 12.57 2.25 -103.20
CA GLU A 47 12.74 2.46 -104.66
C GLU A 47 14.12 3.01 -105.05
N TYR A 48 14.76 3.82 -104.19
CA TYR A 48 16.00 4.54 -104.51
C TYR A 48 17.15 4.30 -103.53
N ALA A 49 16.93 4.51 -102.23
CA ALA A 49 17.96 4.37 -101.20
C ALA A 49 17.34 4.18 -99.81
N PRO A 50 18.04 3.55 -98.85
CA PRO A 50 17.51 3.38 -97.49
C PRO A 50 17.32 4.71 -96.75
N VAL A 51 18.15 5.71 -97.04
CA VAL A 51 18.09 7.04 -96.42
C VAL A 51 18.53 8.10 -97.44
N THR A 52 18.05 9.33 -97.32
CA THR A 52 18.61 10.45 -98.10
C THR A 52 20.07 10.72 -97.71
N SER A 53 21.01 10.61 -98.65
CA SER A 53 22.44 10.84 -98.40
C SER A 53 22.72 12.33 -98.15
N SER A 54 22.94 12.71 -96.89
CA SER A 54 23.39 14.05 -96.54
C SER A 54 24.31 13.95 -95.33
N ALA A 55 25.46 14.64 -95.35
CA ALA A 55 26.42 14.68 -94.23
C ALA A 55 25.89 15.48 -93.00
N ALA A 56 24.58 15.49 -92.80
CA ALA A 56 23.82 16.44 -92.00
C ALA A 56 23.02 15.78 -90.85
N TYR A 57 23.38 14.56 -90.45
CA TYR A 57 22.81 13.85 -89.31
C TYR A 57 23.82 12.83 -88.75
N THR A 58 23.65 12.47 -87.47
CA THR A 58 24.41 11.39 -86.84
C THR A 58 23.66 10.09 -87.06
N HIS A 59 24.31 9.12 -87.68
CA HIS A 59 23.73 7.79 -87.88
C HIS A 59 24.77 6.73 -87.56
N SER A 60 24.31 5.64 -86.96
CA SER A 60 25.13 4.49 -86.63
C SER A 60 24.23 3.28 -86.42
N HIS A 61 24.69 2.10 -86.77
CA HIS A 61 23.97 0.85 -86.54
C HIS A 61 22.58 0.82 -87.19
N ASN A 62 22.40 1.48 -88.33
CA ASN A 62 21.28 1.21 -89.23
C ASN A 62 21.72 0.18 -90.29
N ASN A 63 20.80 -0.43 -91.02
CA ASN A 63 21.18 -1.42 -92.04
C ASN A 63 22.00 -0.85 -93.22
N TRP A 64 22.05 0.48 -93.37
CA TRP A 64 22.92 1.16 -94.34
C TRP A 64 24.29 1.58 -93.76
N ASP A 65 24.48 1.44 -92.45
CA ASP A 65 25.76 1.71 -91.76
C ASP A 65 26.57 0.44 -91.56
N ILE A 66 25.87 -0.66 -91.33
CA ILE A 66 26.44 -1.99 -91.13
C ILE A 66 26.29 -2.71 -92.47
N SER A 67 27.37 -3.26 -93.03
CA SER A 67 27.34 -3.97 -94.31
C SER A 67 26.60 -5.32 -94.20
N VAL A 68 25.28 -5.27 -94.15
CA VAL A 68 24.37 -6.42 -94.11
C VAL A 68 23.55 -6.53 -95.39
N ASN A 69 23.18 -7.75 -95.75
CA ASN A 69 22.39 -8.01 -96.95
C ASN A 69 20.97 -8.42 -96.55
N VAL A 70 20.09 -7.43 -96.44
CA VAL A 70 18.67 -7.65 -96.10
C VAL A 70 17.95 -8.34 -97.26
N THR A 71 17.20 -9.41 -96.96
CA THR A 71 16.40 -10.20 -97.90
C THR A 71 15.00 -10.48 -97.35
N ASP A 72 14.10 -11.04 -98.17
CA ASP A 72 12.74 -11.41 -97.72
C ASP A 72 12.76 -12.45 -96.59
N ASP A 73 13.75 -13.35 -96.59
CA ASP A 73 13.92 -14.41 -95.59
C ASP A 73 14.29 -13.86 -94.19
N ASP A 74 14.73 -12.60 -94.10
CA ASP A 74 14.99 -11.95 -92.83
C ASP A 74 13.71 -11.61 -92.05
N PHE A 75 12.54 -11.72 -92.67
CA PHE A 75 11.27 -11.33 -92.06
C PHE A 75 10.32 -12.51 -91.89
N ILE A 76 9.53 -12.49 -90.81
CA ILE A 76 8.40 -13.43 -90.61
C ILE A 76 7.33 -13.21 -91.69
N SER A 77 7.11 -11.94 -92.06
CA SER A 77 6.17 -11.55 -93.11
C SER A 77 6.49 -10.14 -93.62
N LEU A 78 6.30 -9.94 -94.93
CA LEU A 78 6.29 -8.63 -95.59
C LEU A 78 4.93 -8.31 -96.24
N ASP A 79 3.88 -9.04 -95.85
CA ASP A 79 2.51 -8.75 -96.25
C ASP A 79 2.00 -7.47 -95.56
N TYR A 80 2.08 -6.34 -96.28
CA TYR A 80 1.66 -5.04 -95.76
C TYR A 80 0.14 -4.94 -95.57
N THR A 81 -0.67 -5.87 -96.10
CA THR A 81 -2.12 -5.83 -95.90
C THR A 81 -2.52 -6.00 -94.43
N GLN A 82 -1.62 -6.58 -93.62
CA GLN A 82 -1.78 -6.69 -92.17
C GLN A 82 -1.89 -5.33 -91.47
N LEU A 83 -1.33 -4.27 -92.05
CA LEU A 83 -1.40 -2.90 -91.51
C LEU A 83 -2.82 -2.30 -91.59
N TYR A 84 -3.70 -2.85 -92.43
CA TYR A 84 -5.09 -2.42 -92.55
C TYR A 84 -6.05 -3.21 -91.65
N ARG A 85 -5.56 -4.17 -90.86
CA ARG A 85 -6.39 -4.92 -89.91
C ARG A 85 -7.04 -3.99 -88.89
N GLU A 86 -8.24 -4.34 -88.45
CA GLU A 86 -8.93 -3.59 -87.41
C GLU A 86 -8.13 -3.59 -86.10
N ARG A 87 -8.21 -2.49 -85.36
CA ARG A 87 -7.67 -2.39 -84.01
C ARG A 87 -8.35 -3.39 -83.08
N LYS A 88 -7.67 -3.75 -81.99
CA LYS A 88 -8.26 -4.57 -80.94
C LYS A 88 -9.40 -3.80 -80.25
N PRO A 89 -10.35 -4.48 -79.58
CA PRO A 89 -11.48 -3.83 -78.91
C PRO A 89 -11.09 -2.75 -77.88
N ASP A 90 -9.88 -2.81 -77.31
CA ASP A 90 -9.34 -1.83 -76.37
C ASP A 90 -8.72 -0.59 -77.05
N GLY A 91 -8.75 -0.52 -78.38
CA GLY A 91 -8.17 0.55 -79.19
C GLY A 91 -6.68 0.36 -79.52
N SER A 92 -6.02 -0.68 -79.00
CA SER A 92 -4.63 -0.99 -79.34
C SER A 92 -4.47 -1.50 -80.78
N LEU A 93 -3.25 -1.43 -81.30
CA LEU A 93 -2.93 -1.86 -82.67
C LEU A 93 -3.19 -3.37 -82.86
N PRO A 94 -3.54 -3.81 -84.08
CA PRO A 94 -3.68 -5.24 -84.38
C PRO A 94 -2.38 -6.00 -84.17
N ASP A 95 -2.51 -7.30 -83.88
CA ASP A 95 -1.37 -8.20 -83.94
C ASP A 95 -0.98 -8.45 -85.40
N ILE A 96 0.25 -8.08 -85.74
CA ILE A 96 0.84 -8.23 -87.07
C ILE A 96 2.20 -8.94 -86.97
N THR A 97 2.60 -9.58 -88.05
CA THR A 97 3.95 -10.12 -88.28
C THR A 97 4.72 -9.34 -89.34
N PHE A 98 4.06 -8.38 -90.00
CA PHE A 98 4.68 -7.52 -91.00
C PHE A 98 5.92 -6.80 -90.46
N GLY A 99 7.06 -6.94 -91.14
CA GLY A 99 8.31 -6.28 -90.80
C GLY A 99 8.98 -6.77 -89.51
N LYS A 100 8.50 -7.87 -88.92
CA LYS A 100 9.17 -8.53 -87.79
C LYS A 100 10.25 -9.47 -88.31
N LEU A 101 11.42 -9.47 -87.68
CA LEU A 101 12.52 -10.33 -88.08
C LEU A 101 12.23 -11.82 -87.82
N ALA A 102 12.64 -12.68 -88.76
CA ALA A 102 12.68 -14.12 -88.57
C ALA A 102 13.76 -14.49 -87.55
N SER A 103 13.57 -15.59 -86.81
CA SER A 103 14.46 -15.96 -85.69
C SER A 103 15.89 -16.35 -86.11
N ASN A 104 16.12 -16.56 -87.40
CA ASN A 104 17.42 -16.86 -88.01
C ASN A 104 18.00 -15.67 -88.80
N SER A 105 17.37 -14.50 -88.76
CA SER A 105 17.86 -13.31 -89.46
C SER A 105 19.17 -12.80 -88.86
N GLU A 106 20.09 -12.35 -89.72
CA GLU A 106 21.35 -11.71 -89.29
C GLU A 106 21.12 -10.30 -88.71
N LEU A 107 19.91 -9.76 -88.82
CA LEU A 107 19.53 -8.44 -88.33
C LEU A 107 19.16 -8.44 -86.84
N VAL A 108 19.05 -9.64 -86.25
CA VAL A 108 18.84 -9.87 -84.81
C VAL A 108 20.15 -9.57 -84.05
N ASP A 109 20.05 -8.92 -82.89
CA ASP A 109 21.19 -8.56 -82.03
C ASP A 109 22.26 -7.67 -82.70
N LEU A 110 21.89 -6.95 -83.76
CA LEU A 110 22.83 -6.19 -84.60
C LEU A 110 22.82 -4.67 -84.34
N GLY A 111 21.85 -4.18 -83.59
CA GLY A 111 21.72 -2.79 -83.17
C GLY A 111 22.66 -2.41 -82.01
N MET A 112 22.48 -1.19 -81.52
CA MET A 112 23.20 -0.60 -80.39
C MET A 112 22.22 -0.21 -79.28
N ASN A 113 22.58 -0.46 -78.02
CA ASN A 113 21.77 -0.03 -76.88
C ASN A 113 21.62 1.51 -76.83
N VAL A 114 20.39 1.97 -77.06
CA VAL A 114 20.00 3.39 -77.03
C VAL A 114 19.21 3.79 -75.77
N GLY A 115 19.17 2.91 -74.76
CA GLY A 115 18.42 3.12 -73.51
C GLY A 115 16.94 2.71 -73.58
N LEU A 116 16.53 2.02 -74.65
CA LEU A 116 15.21 1.39 -74.78
C LEU A 116 15.30 -0.11 -74.44
N PRO A 117 14.22 -0.74 -73.95
CA PRO A 117 14.19 -2.18 -73.72
C PRO A 117 14.38 -2.97 -75.03
N TYR A 118 15.18 -4.03 -75.00
CA TYR A 118 15.41 -4.97 -76.10
C TYR A 118 15.55 -6.40 -75.57
N TYR A 119 15.53 -7.38 -76.49
CA TYR A 119 15.77 -8.79 -76.20
C TYR A 119 17.11 -9.22 -76.81
N GLY A 120 17.79 -10.20 -76.21
CA GLY A 120 19.07 -10.70 -76.71
C GLY A 120 20.30 -9.94 -76.21
N SER A 121 21.39 -10.04 -76.96
CA SER A 121 22.70 -9.43 -76.65
C SER A 121 22.77 -7.94 -77.01
N ASN A 122 22.02 -7.49 -78.02
CA ASN A 122 21.86 -6.09 -78.42
C ASN A 122 20.46 -5.87 -79.01
N PRO A 123 19.98 -4.63 -79.21
CA PRO A 123 18.73 -4.42 -79.93
C PRO A 123 18.74 -5.00 -81.34
N ASP A 124 17.60 -5.48 -81.81
CA ASP A 124 17.40 -5.84 -83.22
C ASP A 124 17.34 -4.59 -84.11
N LEU A 125 17.64 -4.73 -85.41
CA LEU A 125 17.37 -3.67 -86.37
C LEU A 125 15.86 -3.63 -86.70
N GLY A 126 15.28 -2.43 -86.71
CA GLY A 126 13.87 -2.22 -87.04
C GLY A 126 12.99 -2.02 -85.81
N TRP A 127 11.68 -2.18 -85.98
CA TRP A 127 10.68 -1.74 -84.99
C TRP A 127 10.33 -2.77 -83.92
N HIS A 128 10.76 -4.01 -84.09
CA HIS A 128 10.34 -5.13 -83.26
C HIS A 128 11.51 -6.01 -82.90
N GLU A 129 11.66 -6.27 -81.61
CA GLU A 129 12.64 -7.19 -81.04
C GLU A 129 12.12 -8.63 -81.16
N SER A 130 12.85 -9.47 -81.89
CA SER A 130 12.59 -10.90 -82.01
C SER A 130 12.83 -11.59 -80.66
N SER A 131 11.90 -12.42 -80.23
CA SER A 131 12.04 -13.16 -78.97
C SER A 131 12.95 -14.36 -79.18
N TYR A 132 14.27 -14.17 -79.11
CA TYR A 132 15.22 -15.28 -78.98
C TYR A 132 15.22 -15.78 -77.54
N ASN A 133 14.55 -16.91 -77.30
CA ASN A 133 14.40 -17.65 -76.05
C ASN A 133 13.68 -16.93 -74.86
N ASN A 134 12.80 -17.66 -74.17
CA ASN A 134 12.06 -17.23 -72.98
C ASN A 134 12.96 -17.09 -71.75
N ASN A 135 13.95 -16.20 -71.79
CA ASN A 135 14.85 -15.98 -70.66
C ASN A 135 15.27 -14.51 -70.49
N THR A 136 14.34 -13.58 -70.63
CA THR A 136 14.51 -12.29 -69.96
C THR A 136 14.49 -12.52 -68.45
N PRO A 137 15.44 -11.96 -67.68
CA PRO A 137 15.18 -11.68 -66.28
C PRO A 137 13.91 -10.84 -66.26
N SER A 138 12.82 -11.39 -65.71
CA SER A 138 11.64 -10.59 -65.37
C SER A 138 12.13 -9.32 -64.68
N ALA A 139 11.56 -8.16 -65.03
CA ALA A 139 11.89 -6.89 -64.37
C ALA A 139 11.94 -7.16 -62.86
N PRO A 140 13.07 -6.86 -62.19
CA PRO A 140 13.32 -7.42 -60.89
C PRO A 140 12.21 -6.98 -59.94
N THR A 141 11.57 -7.97 -59.31
CA THR A 141 10.34 -7.72 -58.56
C THR A 141 10.61 -6.72 -57.45
N ALA A 142 9.82 -5.65 -57.43
CA ALA A 142 9.92 -4.61 -56.43
C ALA A 142 9.45 -5.14 -55.06
N PRO A 143 10.18 -4.85 -53.97
CA PRO A 143 9.72 -5.16 -52.63
C PRO A 143 8.55 -4.24 -52.28
N VAL A 144 7.50 -4.83 -51.73
CA VAL A 144 6.27 -4.16 -51.30
C VAL A 144 6.28 -4.05 -49.78
N TYR A 145 5.96 -2.86 -49.28
CA TYR A 145 5.79 -2.60 -47.85
C TYR A 145 4.64 -3.45 -47.28
N VAL A 146 4.86 -4.10 -46.14
CA VAL A 146 3.86 -4.95 -45.47
C VAL A 146 3.37 -4.31 -44.18
N SER A 147 4.29 -3.97 -43.26
CA SER A 147 3.92 -3.45 -41.94
C SER A 147 5.10 -2.73 -41.28
N SER A 148 4.82 -2.01 -40.19
CA SER A 148 5.84 -1.46 -39.31
C SER A 148 5.48 -1.64 -37.84
N VAL A 149 6.47 -1.89 -37.00
CA VAL A 149 6.29 -2.08 -35.56
C VAL A 149 7.43 -1.44 -34.77
N ILE A 150 7.14 -0.97 -33.57
CA ILE A 150 8.12 -0.66 -32.53
C ILE A 150 7.86 -1.62 -31.37
N GLU A 151 8.86 -2.40 -31.00
CA GLU A 151 8.76 -3.38 -29.93
C GLU A 151 9.04 -2.78 -28.55
N HIS A 152 8.38 -3.31 -27.52
CA HIS A 152 8.55 -2.86 -26.13
C HIS A 152 10.00 -2.85 -25.66
N THR A 153 10.78 -3.87 -26.04
CA THR A 153 12.18 -4.01 -25.62
C THR A 153 13.13 -3.08 -26.36
N THR A 154 12.68 -2.44 -27.44
CA THR A 154 13.49 -1.52 -28.26
C THR A 154 12.69 -0.29 -28.69
N PRO A 155 12.30 0.60 -27.76
CA PRO A 155 11.38 1.71 -28.04
C PRO A 155 11.97 2.80 -28.97
N THR A 156 13.27 2.75 -29.26
CA THR A 156 13.94 3.60 -30.24
C THR A 156 14.07 2.96 -31.62
N ARG A 157 13.65 1.69 -31.80
CA ARG A 157 13.81 0.96 -33.07
C ARG A 157 12.46 0.73 -33.72
N LEU A 158 12.28 1.31 -34.91
CA LEU A 158 11.14 1.06 -35.78
C LEU A 158 11.55 0.06 -36.85
N GLU A 159 10.82 -1.06 -36.92
CA GLU A 159 11.05 -2.13 -37.88
C GLU A 159 10.00 -2.06 -38.98
N MET A 160 10.40 -1.71 -40.20
CA MET A 160 9.55 -1.81 -41.39
C MET A 160 9.79 -3.17 -42.05
N THR A 161 8.72 -3.89 -42.39
CA THR A 161 8.78 -5.20 -43.05
C THR A 161 8.34 -5.08 -44.50
N TYR A 162 9.12 -5.67 -45.40
CA TYR A 162 8.79 -5.85 -46.82
C TYR A 162 8.51 -7.32 -47.13
N ASN A 163 7.82 -7.59 -48.24
CA ASN A 163 7.50 -8.96 -48.66
C ASN A 163 8.69 -9.71 -49.28
N LEU A 164 9.75 -9.00 -49.69
CA LEU A 164 10.94 -9.55 -50.33
C LEU A 164 12.22 -9.16 -49.58
N THR A 165 13.24 -9.99 -49.69
CA THR A 165 14.56 -9.72 -49.09
C THR A 165 15.24 -8.56 -49.80
N LEU A 166 15.76 -7.62 -49.00
CA LEU A 166 16.39 -6.40 -49.46
C LEU A 166 17.92 -6.59 -49.58
N ALA A 167 18.52 -5.92 -50.56
CA ALA A 167 19.96 -5.77 -50.64
C ALA A 167 20.47 -4.87 -49.50
N SER A 168 21.73 -5.03 -49.10
CA SER A 168 22.38 -4.18 -48.08
C SER A 168 22.76 -2.79 -48.61
N ILE A 169 21.83 -2.16 -49.33
CA ILE A 169 21.97 -0.81 -49.90
C ILE A 169 21.21 0.15 -48.99
N ILE A 170 21.94 0.96 -48.24
CA ILE A 170 21.40 1.80 -47.17
C ILE A 170 20.99 3.17 -47.72
N PRO A 171 19.69 3.53 -47.70
CA PRO A 171 19.24 4.88 -48.06
C PRO A 171 19.67 5.91 -47.01
N ALA A 172 19.71 7.19 -47.39
CA ALA A 172 19.89 8.27 -46.43
C ALA A 172 18.76 8.31 -45.40
N THR A 173 19.05 8.73 -44.16
CA THR A 173 18.03 8.86 -43.10
C THR A 173 16.90 9.81 -43.49
N SER A 174 17.18 10.83 -44.31
CA SER A 174 16.20 11.77 -44.86
C SER A 174 15.20 11.15 -45.84
N ALA A 175 15.44 9.93 -46.33
CA ALA A 175 14.45 9.19 -47.12
C ALA A 175 13.26 8.72 -46.25
N PHE A 176 13.39 8.72 -44.93
CA PHE A 176 12.39 8.26 -43.98
C PHE A 176 11.85 9.42 -43.15
N ALA A 177 10.53 9.59 -43.14
CA ALA A 177 9.86 10.57 -42.30
C ALA A 177 9.04 9.85 -41.23
N VAL A 178 9.50 9.90 -39.98
CA VAL A 178 8.80 9.33 -38.83
C VAL A 178 8.14 10.45 -38.04
N ARG A 179 6.86 10.27 -37.69
CA ARG A 179 6.12 11.21 -36.83
C ARG A 179 5.53 10.48 -35.64
N VAL A 180 5.64 11.10 -34.47
CA VAL A 180 5.09 10.66 -33.19
C VAL A 180 4.14 11.75 -32.72
N ASN A 181 2.84 11.43 -32.58
CA ASN A 181 1.78 12.41 -32.29
C ASN A 181 1.83 13.64 -33.22
N ASN A 182 2.03 13.39 -34.52
CA ASN A 182 2.17 14.40 -35.58
C ASN A 182 3.44 15.28 -35.51
N VAL A 183 4.32 15.06 -34.54
CA VAL A 183 5.62 15.74 -34.39
C VAL A 183 6.73 14.90 -35.03
N THR A 184 7.62 15.54 -35.79
CA THR A 184 8.76 14.85 -36.44
C THR A 184 9.68 14.21 -35.40
N ARG A 185 9.98 12.92 -35.60
CA ARG A 185 10.99 12.18 -34.85
C ARG A 185 12.13 11.83 -35.80
N ASN A 186 13.30 12.44 -35.59
CA ASN A 186 14.44 12.26 -36.48
C ASN A 186 14.91 10.79 -36.49
N VAL A 187 15.24 10.29 -37.67
CA VAL A 187 15.92 9.00 -37.86
C VAL A 187 17.43 9.24 -37.79
N THR A 188 18.11 8.55 -36.88
CA THR A 188 19.56 8.68 -36.65
C THR A 188 20.39 7.65 -37.40
N SER A 189 19.83 6.46 -37.65
CA SER A 189 20.47 5.44 -38.47
C SER A 189 19.46 4.54 -39.17
N VAL A 190 19.89 3.95 -40.29
CA VAL A 190 19.14 2.97 -41.08
C VAL A 190 20.00 1.71 -41.20
N ALA A 191 19.42 0.55 -40.92
CA ALA A 191 20.03 -0.75 -41.17
C ALA A 191 19.05 -1.66 -41.92
N ILE A 192 19.58 -2.62 -42.68
CA ILE A 192 18.79 -3.58 -43.45
C ILE A 192 19.16 -4.98 -43.00
N SER A 193 18.16 -5.81 -42.70
CA SER A 193 18.34 -7.19 -42.29
C SER A 193 17.25 -8.07 -42.90
N GLY A 194 17.61 -8.84 -43.93
CA GLY A 194 16.67 -9.68 -44.65
C GLY A 194 15.56 -8.85 -45.30
N THR A 195 14.32 -9.06 -44.87
CA THR A 195 13.13 -8.32 -45.34
C THR A 195 12.85 -7.04 -44.55
N LYS A 196 13.66 -6.74 -43.51
CA LYS A 196 13.40 -5.63 -42.59
C LYS A 196 14.32 -4.43 -42.86
N VAL A 197 13.73 -3.24 -42.73
CA VAL A 197 14.44 -1.97 -42.56
C VAL A 197 14.31 -1.55 -41.10
N LEU A 198 15.43 -1.40 -40.42
CA LEU A 198 15.53 -1.02 -39.01
C LEU A 198 15.93 0.45 -38.94
N LEU A 199 15.01 1.30 -38.47
CA LEU A 199 15.25 2.72 -38.25
C LEU A 199 15.52 2.95 -36.76
N THR A 200 16.61 3.66 -36.44
CA THR A 200 16.85 4.16 -35.08
C THR A 200 16.33 5.57 -34.98
N LEU A 201 15.51 5.83 -33.96
CA LEU A 201 14.88 7.12 -33.69
C LEU A 201 15.71 7.91 -32.69
N ALA A 202 15.72 9.24 -32.83
CA ALA A 202 16.48 10.15 -31.96
C ALA A 202 16.04 10.13 -30.47
N SER A 203 14.84 9.64 -30.19
CA SER A 203 14.34 9.41 -28.83
C SER A 203 13.32 8.28 -28.84
N PRO A 204 13.09 7.61 -27.69
CA PRO A 204 12.14 6.51 -27.61
C PRO A 204 10.70 6.98 -27.87
N VAL A 205 9.90 6.05 -28.38
CA VAL A 205 8.43 6.10 -28.40
C VAL A 205 7.93 5.57 -27.06
N VAL A 206 6.86 6.18 -26.54
CA VAL A 206 6.24 5.76 -25.28
C VAL A 206 4.89 5.09 -25.53
N TYR A 207 4.35 4.41 -24.52
CA TYR A 207 3.03 3.80 -24.57
C TYR A 207 1.96 4.84 -24.97
N GLY A 208 1.10 4.47 -25.91
CA GLY A 208 -0.02 5.31 -26.38
C GLY A 208 0.34 6.33 -27.46
N ASP A 209 1.62 6.51 -27.79
CA ASP A 209 2.03 7.36 -28.90
C ASP A 209 1.47 6.86 -30.23
N ALA A 210 0.89 7.77 -31.02
CA ALA A 210 0.49 7.51 -32.40
C ALA A 210 1.70 7.71 -33.33
N VAL A 211 2.17 6.63 -33.95
CA VAL A 211 3.40 6.65 -34.77
C VAL A 211 3.08 6.37 -36.24
N THR A 212 3.72 7.13 -37.13
CA THR A 212 3.68 6.90 -38.58
C THR A 212 5.06 6.94 -39.20
N VAL A 213 5.24 6.23 -40.31
CA VAL A 213 6.46 6.23 -41.13
C VAL A 213 6.10 6.38 -42.61
N ALA A 214 6.81 7.27 -43.30
CA ALA A 214 6.79 7.37 -44.76
C ALA A 214 8.20 7.11 -45.31
N TYR A 215 8.27 6.56 -46.52
CA TYR A 215 9.53 6.40 -47.26
C TYR A 215 9.41 7.07 -48.62
N THR A 216 10.30 8.02 -48.89
CA THR A 216 10.44 8.68 -50.18
C THR A 216 11.63 8.09 -50.91
N LYS A 217 11.38 7.44 -52.07
CA LYS A 217 12.43 6.78 -52.85
C LYS A 217 13.52 7.80 -53.24
N PRO A 218 14.76 7.66 -52.72
CA PRO A 218 15.84 8.56 -53.08
C PRO A 218 16.39 8.22 -54.48
N ALA A 219 17.02 9.21 -55.12
CA ALA A 219 17.69 9.01 -56.40
C ALA A 219 18.95 8.13 -56.29
N SER A 220 19.63 8.18 -55.14
CA SER A 220 20.79 7.34 -54.81
C SER A 220 20.44 6.36 -53.70
N ASN A 221 20.93 5.12 -53.82
CA ASN A 221 20.76 4.04 -52.84
C ASN A 221 19.30 3.81 -52.39
N PRO A 222 18.32 3.63 -53.29
CA PRO A 222 16.97 3.27 -52.89
C PRO A 222 16.94 1.86 -52.27
N LEU A 223 15.97 1.62 -51.40
CA LEU A 223 15.61 0.27 -50.97
C LEU A 223 15.31 -0.58 -52.20
N GLN A 224 15.95 -1.74 -52.31
CA GLN A 224 15.79 -2.63 -53.46
C GLN A 224 16.12 -4.09 -53.10
N THR A 225 15.66 -5.04 -53.91
CA THR A 225 16.10 -6.44 -53.83
C THR A 225 17.52 -6.60 -54.37
N VAL A 226 18.15 -7.76 -54.12
CA VAL A 226 19.46 -8.12 -54.70
C VAL A 226 19.43 -8.15 -56.24
N ALA A 227 18.27 -8.38 -56.83
CA ALA A 227 18.06 -8.36 -58.28
C ALA A 227 17.84 -6.94 -58.85
N GLY A 228 17.78 -5.90 -58.01
CA GLY A 228 17.62 -4.51 -58.43
C GLY A 228 16.18 -3.98 -58.47
N GLY A 229 15.21 -4.74 -57.95
CA GLY A 229 13.81 -4.32 -57.89
C GLY A 229 13.64 -3.26 -56.82
N GLN A 230 13.30 -2.02 -57.19
CA GLN A 230 13.29 -0.89 -56.27
C GLN A 230 11.95 -0.72 -55.55
N ALA A 231 11.98 -0.48 -54.24
CA ALA A 231 10.79 -0.18 -53.46
C ALA A 231 10.15 1.13 -53.94
N ALA A 232 8.83 1.15 -54.06
CA ALA A 232 8.08 2.36 -54.34
C ALA A 232 8.10 3.34 -53.15
N THR A 233 7.88 4.63 -53.42
CA THR A 233 7.55 5.61 -52.38
C THR A 233 6.26 5.20 -51.69
N ILE A 234 6.23 5.28 -50.35
CA ILE A 234 5.03 5.08 -49.56
C ILE A 234 4.67 6.37 -48.83
N ALA A 235 3.39 6.71 -48.86
CA ALA A 235 2.84 7.74 -47.97
C ALA A 235 2.89 7.25 -46.50
N ALA A 236 2.62 8.15 -45.55
CA ALA A 236 2.65 7.85 -44.13
C ALA A 236 1.77 6.62 -43.79
N GLN A 237 2.41 5.55 -43.32
CA GLN A 237 1.79 4.32 -42.85
C GLN A 237 1.77 4.31 -41.32
N ILE A 238 0.74 3.71 -40.74
CA ILE A 238 0.65 3.49 -39.28
C ILE A 238 1.73 2.49 -38.87
N VAL A 239 2.36 2.78 -37.74
CA VAL A 239 3.32 1.90 -37.07
C VAL A 239 2.65 1.34 -35.82
N ILE A 240 2.66 0.03 -35.67
CA ILE A 240 2.14 -0.64 -34.48
C ILE A 240 3.09 -0.32 -33.32
N ASN A 241 2.57 0.34 -32.28
CA ASN A 241 3.32 0.66 -31.07
C ASN A 241 3.07 -0.42 -30.01
N ASN A 242 3.99 -1.38 -29.88
CA ASN A 242 3.94 -2.41 -28.85
C ASN A 242 4.61 -1.97 -27.54
N VAL A 243 5.04 -0.70 -27.40
CA VAL A 243 5.66 -0.22 -26.16
C VAL A 243 4.63 -0.22 -25.04
N GLY A 244 4.75 -1.18 -24.11
CA GLY A 244 3.94 -1.22 -22.88
C GLY A 244 4.23 -0.08 -21.91
N LEU A 245 3.33 0.12 -20.95
CA LEU A 245 3.56 1.02 -19.81
C LEU A 245 4.84 0.62 -19.09
N VAL A 246 5.68 1.60 -18.75
CA VAL A 246 6.83 1.37 -17.87
C VAL A 246 6.28 1.27 -16.46
N ASN A 247 6.46 0.13 -15.81
CA ASN A 247 6.01 -0.09 -14.45
C ASN A 247 6.69 0.91 -13.49
N GLN A 248 5.88 1.65 -12.76
CA GLN A 248 6.27 2.68 -11.80
C GLN A 248 6.26 2.08 -10.39
N PRO A 249 7.21 2.46 -9.52
CA PRO A 249 7.20 1.94 -8.17
C PRO A 249 5.98 2.49 -7.40
N PRO A 250 5.45 1.71 -6.44
CA PRO A 250 4.33 2.14 -5.63
C PRO A 250 4.74 3.31 -4.70
N VAL A 251 3.76 4.00 -4.12
CA VAL A 251 3.95 4.97 -3.05
C VAL A 251 3.40 4.44 -1.74
N VAL A 252 4.03 4.76 -0.61
CA VAL A 252 3.57 4.33 0.72
C VAL A 252 3.96 5.33 1.81
N THR A 253 3.04 5.56 2.73
CA THR A 253 3.26 6.31 3.97
C THR A 253 2.58 5.61 5.14
N ILE A 254 3.15 5.75 6.34
CA ILE A 254 2.46 5.41 7.59
C ILE A 254 1.63 6.63 8.01
N SER A 255 0.31 6.48 8.10
CA SER A 255 -0.62 7.52 8.55
C SER A 255 -0.83 7.50 10.07
N SER A 256 -0.67 6.33 10.70
CA SER A 256 -0.73 6.16 12.15
C SER A 256 0.18 4.99 12.57
N PRO A 257 0.90 5.06 13.69
CA PRO A 257 1.00 6.20 14.60
C PRO A 257 1.71 7.40 13.94
N THR A 258 1.50 8.60 14.47
CA THR A 258 2.28 9.77 14.06
C THR A 258 3.59 9.81 14.86
N LYS A 259 4.58 10.54 14.33
CA LYS A 259 5.90 10.67 14.98
C LYS A 259 5.74 11.13 16.44
N SER A 260 6.44 10.45 17.34
CA SER A 260 6.46 10.73 18.79
C SER A 260 5.21 10.34 19.56
N THR A 261 4.37 9.45 19.02
CA THR A 261 3.29 8.83 19.82
C THR A 261 3.89 7.94 20.91
N SER A 262 3.40 8.06 22.15
CA SER A 262 3.80 7.22 23.29
C SER A 262 2.72 6.19 23.65
N PHE A 263 3.15 5.01 24.09
CA PHE A 263 2.30 3.90 24.54
C PHE A 263 2.82 3.34 25.87
N ILE A 264 2.02 2.54 26.58
CA ILE A 264 2.43 1.88 27.83
C ILE A 264 2.59 0.37 27.61
N ALA A 265 3.70 -0.21 28.09
CA ALA A 265 3.99 -1.64 27.95
C ALA A 265 3.10 -2.53 28.86
N PRO A 266 2.71 -3.73 28.40
CA PRO A 266 2.81 -4.21 27.03
C PRO A 266 1.80 -3.48 26.13
N ALA A 267 2.29 -2.88 25.06
CA ALA A 267 1.45 -2.09 24.16
C ALA A 267 0.87 -2.95 23.02
N THR A 268 -0.31 -2.57 22.56
CA THR A 268 -0.84 -2.99 21.27
C THR A 268 -0.91 -1.76 20.37
N ILE A 269 -0.11 -1.75 19.31
CA ILE A 269 0.06 -0.60 18.41
C ILE A 269 -0.60 -0.91 17.07
N THR A 270 -1.60 -0.12 16.70
CA THR A 270 -2.18 -0.15 15.35
C THR A 270 -1.33 0.69 14.40
N ILE A 271 -0.82 0.06 13.34
CA ILE A 271 -0.05 0.71 12.29
C ILE A 271 -0.94 0.80 11.05
N GLU A 272 -1.30 2.02 10.69
CA GLU A 272 -2.06 2.33 9.48
C GLU A 272 -1.12 2.88 8.42
N ALA A 273 -1.19 2.31 7.22
CA ALA A 273 -0.47 2.78 6.07
C ALA A 273 -1.41 3.07 4.90
N VAL A 274 -1.04 4.09 4.13
CA VAL A 274 -1.67 4.43 2.86
C VAL A 274 -0.66 4.08 1.78
N ALA A 275 -1.03 3.17 0.91
CA ALA A 275 -0.23 2.80 -0.24
C ALA A 275 -1.09 2.78 -1.51
N SER A 276 -0.49 3.19 -2.62
CA SER A 276 -1.09 3.08 -3.94
C SER A 276 0.00 2.83 -4.97
N ASP A 277 -0.39 2.26 -6.09
CA ASP A 277 0.49 2.04 -7.22
C ASP A 277 -0.01 2.88 -8.41
N PRO A 278 0.83 3.69 -9.06
CA PRO A 278 0.39 4.53 -10.19
C PRO A 278 -0.20 3.73 -11.35
N ASP A 279 0.20 2.47 -11.52
CA ASP A 279 -0.28 1.58 -12.58
C ASP A 279 -1.42 0.67 -12.10
N GLY A 280 -1.83 0.79 -10.83
CA GLY A 280 -2.91 0.01 -10.22
C GLY A 280 -2.52 -1.42 -9.81
N ASN A 281 -1.22 -1.76 -9.82
CA ASN A 281 -0.71 -3.12 -9.63
C ASN A 281 -0.16 -3.37 -8.22
N LEU A 282 -0.63 -2.65 -7.20
CA LEU A 282 -0.18 -2.85 -5.81
C LEU A 282 -0.46 -4.29 -5.36
N SER A 283 0.58 -5.02 -4.94
CA SER A 283 0.47 -6.42 -4.52
C SER A 283 0.30 -6.54 -3.01
N LYS A 284 1.18 -5.88 -2.24
CA LYS A 284 1.19 -5.96 -0.77
C LYS A 284 1.91 -4.80 -0.10
N VAL A 285 1.66 -4.64 1.20
CA VAL A 285 2.42 -3.77 2.10
C VAL A 285 3.02 -4.61 3.21
N GLU A 286 4.33 -4.48 3.43
CA GLU A 286 5.07 -5.11 4.52
C GLU A 286 5.39 -4.07 5.60
N PHE A 287 5.26 -4.44 6.87
CA PHE A 287 5.52 -3.58 8.01
C PHE A 287 6.80 -4.04 8.73
N TYR A 288 7.64 -3.09 9.11
CA TYR A 288 8.95 -3.33 9.70
C TYR A 288 9.16 -2.51 10.96
N GLN A 289 9.84 -3.11 11.94
CA GLN A 289 10.54 -2.43 13.02
C GLN A 289 12.04 -2.50 12.71
N GLY A 290 12.70 -1.36 12.50
CA GLY A 290 14.09 -1.32 12.04
C GLY A 290 14.26 -2.16 10.76
N ALA A 291 15.04 -3.24 10.85
CA ALA A 291 15.23 -4.20 9.75
C ALA A 291 14.34 -5.46 9.85
N VAL A 292 13.62 -5.64 10.96
CA VAL A 292 12.82 -6.83 11.23
C VAL A 292 11.40 -6.63 10.69
N LYS A 293 10.97 -7.54 9.82
CA LYS A 293 9.58 -7.59 9.35
C LYS A 293 8.68 -8.06 10.49
N ILE A 294 7.69 -7.24 10.85
CA ILE A 294 6.71 -7.53 11.91
C ILE A 294 5.37 -7.98 11.34
N GLY A 295 5.08 -7.71 10.06
CA GLY A 295 3.84 -8.13 9.41
C GLY A 295 3.79 -7.84 7.92
N GLU A 296 2.74 -8.31 7.25
CA GLU A 296 2.38 -7.92 5.90
C GLU A 296 0.87 -8.01 5.68
N LEU A 297 0.37 -7.27 4.71
CA LEU A 297 -1.00 -7.30 4.26
C LEU A 297 -1.04 -7.30 2.73
N ALA A 298 -1.89 -8.15 2.15
CA ALA A 298 -2.18 -8.12 0.72
C ALA A 298 -2.92 -6.83 0.33
N SER A 299 -2.95 -6.54 -0.97
CA SER A 299 -3.57 -5.33 -1.53
C SER A 299 -4.98 -5.08 -0.97
N ALA A 300 -5.17 -3.90 -0.39
CA ALA A 300 -6.40 -3.43 0.24
C ALA A 300 -6.54 -1.92 0.05
N SER A 301 -7.75 -1.38 0.19
CA SER A 301 -7.99 0.07 0.12
C SER A 301 -7.42 0.83 1.33
N THR A 302 -7.26 0.16 2.47
CA THR A 302 -6.57 0.67 3.66
C THR A 302 -5.75 -0.45 4.30
N PHE A 303 -4.53 -0.15 4.73
CA PHE A 303 -3.66 -1.14 5.38
C PHE A 303 -3.61 -0.85 6.87
N SER A 304 -4.19 -1.74 7.69
CA SER A 304 -4.19 -1.62 9.15
C SER A 304 -3.65 -2.89 9.78
N PHE A 305 -2.46 -2.80 10.38
CA PHE A 305 -1.75 -3.90 11.00
C PHE A 305 -1.67 -3.72 12.52
N LEU A 306 -1.93 -4.79 13.28
CA LEU A 306 -1.96 -4.75 14.74
C LEU A 306 -0.71 -5.41 15.33
N TRP A 307 0.21 -4.60 15.86
CA TRP A 307 1.44 -5.08 16.50
C TRP A 307 1.21 -5.23 18.01
N LYS A 308 1.13 -6.47 18.50
CA LYS A 308 0.76 -6.81 19.88
C LYS A 308 1.98 -7.03 20.77
N ASP A 309 1.74 -6.98 22.08
CA ASP A 309 2.67 -7.34 23.15
C ASP A 309 4.03 -6.64 23.05
N VAL A 310 4.00 -5.37 22.63
CA VAL A 310 5.20 -4.57 22.40
C VAL A 310 5.79 -4.13 23.76
N PRO A 311 7.02 -4.54 24.10
CA PRO A 311 7.65 -4.18 25.37
C PRO A 311 8.13 -2.72 25.38
N GLU A 312 8.56 -2.24 26.55
CA GLU A 312 9.15 -0.90 26.68
C GLU A 312 10.35 -0.72 25.75
N GLY A 313 10.46 0.45 25.11
CA GLY A 313 11.52 0.75 24.16
C GLY A 313 11.14 1.82 23.13
N THR A 314 12.12 2.21 22.31
CA THR A 314 11.90 3.10 21.17
C THR A 314 11.98 2.29 19.88
N TYR A 315 10.97 2.43 19.03
CA TYR A 315 10.84 1.67 17.79
C TYR A 315 10.75 2.58 16.58
N SER A 316 11.46 2.20 15.52
CA SER A 316 11.42 2.87 14.22
C SER A 316 10.59 2.00 13.27
N LEU A 317 9.41 2.49 12.91
CA LEU A 317 8.45 1.79 12.07
C LEU A 317 8.58 2.26 10.62
N THR A 318 8.64 1.32 9.68
CA THR A 318 8.54 1.60 8.24
C THR A 318 7.53 0.68 7.60
N ALA A 319 6.90 1.14 6.53
CA ALA A 319 6.06 0.32 5.66
C ALA A 319 6.72 0.25 4.28
N ALA A 320 6.66 -0.91 3.63
CA ALA A 320 7.15 -1.08 2.28
C ALA A 320 6.04 -1.59 1.37
N ALA A 321 5.68 -0.80 0.36
CA ALA A 321 4.73 -1.21 -0.67
C ALA A 321 5.49 -1.90 -1.81
N ILE A 322 4.92 -2.99 -2.30
CA ILE A 322 5.47 -3.83 -3.37
C ILE A 322 4.39 -4.07 -4.40
N ASP A 323 4.71 -3.85 -5.67
CA ASP A 323 3.80 -4.12 -6.80
C ASP A 323 3.88 -5.57 -7.30
N ALA A 324 3.01 -5.94 -8.24
CA ALA A 324 2.95 -7.28 -8.81
C ALA A 324 4.17 -7.65 -9.68
N MET A 325 4.97 -6.67 -10.11
CA MET A 325 6.19 -6.84 -10.91
C MET A 325 7.48 -6.81 -10.07
N GLY A 326 7.35 -6.58 -8.76
CA GLY A 326 8.42 -6.61 -7.77
C GLY A 326 9.10 -5.27 -7.48
N LEU A 327 8.64 -4.12 -8.01
CA LEU A 327 9.19 -2.84 -7.55
C LEU A 327 8.71 -2.54 -6.13
N LYS A 328 9.59 -1.88 -5.37
CA LYS A 328 9.42 -1.67 -3.94
C LYS A 328 9.75 -0.23 -3.57
N THR A 329 8.88 0.38 -2.77
CA THR A 329 9.12 1.67 -2.11
C THR A 329 8.98 1.51 -0.61
N VAL A 330 9.87 2.15 0.15
CA VAL A 330 9.84 2.16 1.63
C VAL A 330 9.42 3.56 2.09
N SER A 331 8.50 3.62 3.04
CA SER A 331 8.05 4.87 3.64
C SER A 331 9.16 5.54 4.45
N PRO A 332 9.07 6.84 4.71
CA PRO A 332 9.80 7.46 5.81
C PRO A 332 9.55 6.71 7.12
N ALA A 333 10.54 6.73 8.01
CA ALA A 333 10.43 6.09 9.31
C ALA A 333 9.58 6.91 10.30
N VAL A 334 8.69 6.23 11.01
CA VAL A 334 7.93 6.78 12.14
C VAL A 334 8.53 6.26 13.44
N SER A 335 8.95 7.15 14.32
CA SER A 335 9.45 6.77 15.65
C SER A 335 8.31 6.77 16.66
N VAL A 336 8.19 5.69 17.44
CA VAL A 336 7.28 5.56 18.58
C VAL A 336 8.04 5.14 19.83
N THR A 337 7.51 5.51 20.99
CA THR A 337 8.08 5.13 22.29
C THR A 337 7.03 4.33 23.06
N VAL A 338 7.43 3.17 23.57
CA VAL A 338 6.64 2.42 24.54
C VAL A 338 7.31 2.61 25.89
N GLU A 339 6.62 3.27 26.80
CA GLU A 339 7.08 3.54 28.15
C GLU A 339 6.72 2.37 29.07
N LYS A 340 7.48 2.27 30.16
CA LYS A 340 7.19 1.33 31.23
C LYS A 340 5.83 1.63 31.82
N SER A 341 5.03 0.59 32.09
CA SER A 341 3.86 0.77 32.95
C SER A 341 4.28 1.23 34.33
N ALA A 342 3.77 2.38 34.76
CA ALA A 342 3.96 2.84 36.13
C ALA A 342 3.26 1.85 37.06
N THR A 343 4.03 1.18 37.91
CA THR A 343 3.44 0.48 39.06
C THR A 343 2.77 1.56 39.92
N SER A 344 1.45 1.52 40.06
CA SER A 344 0.75 2.35 41.03
C SER A 344 1.42 2.15 42.39
N THR A 345 1.93 3.23 42.98
CA THR A 345 2.45 3.19 44.35
C THR A 345 1.28 2.92 45.28
N ASN A 346 1.32 1.79 45.99
CA ASN A 346 0.29 1.42 46.95
C ASN A 346 0.11 2.52 48.00
N GLN A 347 -1.13 2.91 48.29
CA GLN A 347 -1.43 3.81 49.39
C GLN A 347 -1.57 2.99 50.68
N LEU A 348 -1.13 3.55 51.81
CA LEU A 348 -1.27 2.86 53.10
C LEU A 348 -2.76 2.84 53.51
N PRO A 349 -3.22 1.77 54.17
CA PRO A 349 -4.56 1.73 54.75
C PRO A 349 -4.71 2.81 55.83
N VAL A 350 -5.94 3.13 56.22
CA VAL A 350 -6.25 4.02 57.35
C VAL A 350 -7.04 3.23 58.37
N VAL A 351 -6.75 3.41 59.67
CA VAL A 351 -7.50 2.77 60.75
C VAL A 351 -7.70 3.69 61.96
N ASN A 352 -8.91 3.70 62.49
CA ASN A 352 -9.27 4.39 63.73
C ASN A 352 -9.95 3.43 64.68
N ILE A 353 -9.78 3.64 66.00
CA ILE A 353 -10.44 2.84 67.03
C ILE A 353 -11.18 3.70 68.04
N THR A 354 -12.32 3.21 68.48
CA THR A 354 -13.19 3.86 69.47
C THR A 354 -13.82 2.85 70.42
N LEU A 355 -14.39 3.33 71.52
CA LEU A 355 -15.27 2.53 72.36
C LEU A 355 -16.70 2.60 71.82
N ALA A 356 -17.41 1.47 71.79
CA ALA A 356 -18.81 1.44 71.35
C ALA A 356 -19.75 2.29 72.21
N LYS A 357 -19.34 2.66 73.44
CA LYS A 357 -20.08 3.54 74.36
C LYS A 357 -19.12 4.55 75.01
N ASN A 358 -19.55 5.81 75.13
CA ASN A 358 -18.82 6.89 75.83
C ASN A 358 -18.87 6.79 77.37
N LYS A 359 -19.17 5.62 77.95
CA LYS A 359 -19.21 5.44 79.42
C LYS A 359 -17.81 5.04 79.91
N LYS A 360 -17.39 5.59 81.06
CA LYS A 360 -16.19 5.14 81.79
C LYS A 360 -16.43 3.69 82.25
N PRO A 361 -15.70 2.68 81.72
CA PRO A 361 -15.97 1.29 82.05
C PRO A 361 -15.65 0.98 83.51
N LYS A 362 -16.42 0.07 84.11
CA LYS A 362 -16.21 -0.37 85.51
C LYS A 362 -15.49 -1.72 85.56
N LYS A 363 -14.90 -2.01 86.72
CA LYS A 363 -14.35 -3.34 87.02
C LYS A 363 -15.39 -4.44 86.75
N HIS A 364 -14.97 -5.52 86.10
CA HIS A 364 -15.75 -6.68 85.66
C HIS A 364 -16.75 -6.43 84.52
N GLU A 365 -16.80 -5.23 83.91
CA GLU A 365 -17.61 -5.00 82.71
C GLU A 365 -16.91 -5.53 81.44
N ASN A 366 -17.68 -5.63 80.36
CA ASN A 366 -17.16 -5.89 79.02
C ASN A 366 -17.00 -4.56 78.27
N VAL A 367 -15.81 -4.32 77.72
CA VAL A 367 -15.48 -3.14 76.92
C VAL A 367 -15.45 -3.52 75.44
N ILE A 368 -16.32 -2.90 74.65
CA ILE A 368 -16.42 -3.15 73.21
C ILE A 368 -15.59 -2.08 72.48
N ILE A 369 -14.57 -2.53 71.77
CA ILE A 369 -13.69 -1.72 70.92
C ILE A 369 -14.12 -1.93 69.47
N ILE A 370 -14.35 -0.84 68.76
CA ILE A 370 -14.69 -0.84 67.34
C ILE A 370 -13.50 -0.26 66.59
N ALA A 371 -13.03 -0.97 65.56
CA ALA A 371 -12.05 -0.47 64.61
C ALA A 371 -12.72 -0.21 63.25
N GLU A 372 -12.45 0.97 62.69
CA GLU A 372 -12.88 1.37 61.35
C GLU A 372 -11.63 1.48 60.48
N ALA A 373 -11.52 0.61 59.48
CA ALA A 373 -10.37 0.58 58.57
C ALA A 373 -10.82 0.63 57.11
N SER A 374 -10.07 1.35 56.28
CA SER A 374 -10.30 1.51 54.84
C SER A 374 -8.98 1.67 54.10
N ASP A 375 -8.90 1.16 52.87
CA ASP A 375 -7.72 1.30 52.03
C ASP A 375 -8.07 2.10 50.76
N PRO A 376 -7.37 3.20 50.44
CA PRO A 376 -7.73 4.08 49.31
C PRO A 376 -7.64 3.45 47.92
N ASP A 377 -6.74 2.48 47.72
CA ASP A 377 -6.49 1.84 46.42
C ASP A 377 -6.66 0.31 46.43
N GLY A 378 -7.13 -0.24 47.54
CA GLY A 378 -7.29 -1.67 47.73
C GLY A 378 -8.34 -2.03 48.78
N THR A 379 -8.06 -3.11 49.51
CA THR A 379 -8.95 -3.68 50.53
C THR A 379 -8.15 -4.01 51.79
N ILE A 380 -8.81 -3.98 52.94
CA ILE A 380 -8.20 -4.36 54.22
C ILE A 380 -8.14 -5.89 54.32
N SER A 381 -6.94 -6.45 54.49
CA SER A 381 -6.71 -7.87 54.77
C SER A 381 -7.03 -8.23 56.21
N LYS A 382 -6.59 -7.41 57.18
CA LYS A 382 -6.91 -7.60 58.61
C LYS A 382 -6.70 -6.34 59.43
N VAL A 383 -7.34 -6.30 60.60
CA VAL A 383 -7.06 -5.35 61.68
C VAL A 383 -6.56 -6.11 62.90
N GLU A 384 -5.38 -5.74 63.40
CA GLU A 384 -4.77 -6.29 64.61
C GLU A 384 -4.87 -5.27 65.74
N LEU A 385 -5.43 -5.66 66.89
CA LEU A 385 -5.46 -4.81 68.09
C LEU A 385 -4.31 -5.21 69.02
N LYS A 386 -3.55 -4.23 69.50
CA LYS A 386 -2.44 -4.41 70.44
C LYS A 386 -2.66 -3.64 71.73
N SER A 387 -2.27 -4.26 72.84
CA SER A 387 -2.08 -3.59 74.13
C SER A 387 -0.59 -3.58 74.44
N GLY A 388 0.03 -2.40 74.41
CA GLY A 388 1.48 -2.27 74.34
C GLY A 388 2.06 -3.03 73.14
N GLY A 389 3.00 -3.95 73.39
CA GLY A 389 3.61 -4.79 72.34
C GLY A 389 2.84 -6.07 72.00
N ASN A 390 1.80 -6.42 72.77
CA ASN A 390 1.13 -7.72 72.66
C ASN A 390 -0.15 -7.61 71.82
N THR A 391 -0.31 -8.50 70.85
CA THR A 391 -1.56 -8.67 70.10
C THR A 391 -2.64 -9.26 70.99
N ILE A 392 -3.78 -8.55 71.10
CA ILE A 392 -4.94 -8.97 71.88
C ILE A 392 -6.11 -9.43 71.01
N ALA A 393 -6.13 -9.04 69.73
CA ALA A 393 -7.11 -9.52 68.76
C ALA A 393 -6.57 -9.41 67.32
N GLU A 394 -6.97 -10.35 66.47
CA GLU A 394 -6.81 -10.26 65.02
C GLU A 394 -8.19 -10.43 64.37
N LEU A 395 -8.58 -9.46 63.53
CA LEU A 395 -9.90 -9.36 62.95
C LEU A 395 -9.77 -9.32 61.43
N THR A 396 -10.22 -10.37 60.74
CA THR A 396 -10.02 -10.56 59.29
C THR A 396 -11.24 -10.22 58.45
N SER A 397 -12.34 -9.76 59.08
CA SER A 397 -13.56 -9.36 58.38
C SER A 397 -14.28 -8.23 59.11
N ALA A 398 -14.75 -7.23 58.36
CA ALA A 398 -15.58 -6.15 58.90
C ALA A 398 -16.99 -6.66 59.28
N PRO A 399 -17.65 -6.07 60.31
CA PRO A 399 -17.15 -5.00 61.17
C PRO A 399 -16.08 -5.49 62.15
N TYR A 400 -14.99 -4.74 62.28
CA TYR A 400 -13.86 -5.10 63.14
C TYR A 400 -14.17 -4.73 64.61
N ILE A 401 -14.82 -5.66 65.32
CA ILE A 401 -15.26 -5.46 66.69
C ILE A 401 -14.56 -6.46 67.62
N PHE A 402 -14.00 -5.96 68.71
CA PHE A 402 -13.41 -6.78 69.77
C PHE A 402 -14.05 -6.46 71.12
N THR A 403 -14.36 -7.49 71.91
CA THR A 403 -14.88 -7.32 73.27
C THR A 403 -13.81 -7.75 74.27
N LEU A 404 -13.26 -6.78 74.98
CA LEU A 404 -12.41 -7.03 76.13
C LEU A 404 -13.30 -7.36 77.34
N THR A 405 -13.25 -8.62 77.79
CA THR A 405 -14.17 -9.13 78.82
C THR A 405 -13.61 -8.98 80.23
N ASN A 406 -14.51 -8.81 81.20
CA ASN A 406 -14.20 -8.83 82.63
C ASN A 406 -13.01 -7.93 83.00
N VAL A 407 -13.03 -6.67 82.55
CA VAL A 407 -11.89 -5.77 82.71
C VAL A 407 -11.57 -5.50 84.18
N ASP A 408 -10.30 -5.54 84.57
CA ASP A 408 -9.87 -5.12 85.91
C ASP A 408 -9.54 -3.62 85.94
N THR A 409 -9.44 -3.04 87.14
CA THR A 409 -9.10 -1.64 87.34
C THR A 409 -7.73 -1.30 86.79
N GLY A 410 -7.60 -0.18 86.08
CA GLY A 410 -6.33 0.25 85.53
C GLY A 410 -6.45 1.08 84.26
N HIS A 411 -5.29 1.51 83.76
CA HIS A 411 -5.18 2.19 82.47
C HIS A 411 -4.99 1.17 81.35
N TYR A 412 -5.78 1.31 80.29
CA TYR A 412 -5.69 0.51 79.08
C TYR A 412 -5.25 1.41 77.93
N GLU A 413 -4.25 0.95 77.19
CA GLU A 413 -3.71 1.63 76.02
C GLU A 413 -3.76 0.65 74.84
N ILE A 414 -4.70 0.87 73.93
CA ILE A 414 -4.93 -0.01 72.79
C ILE A 414 -4.56 0.72 71.49
N GLN A 415 -3.88 0.04 70.58
CA GLN A 415 -3.60 0.54 69.23
C GLN A 415 -4.08 -0.49 68.19
N ALA A 416 -4.61 -0.03 67.06
CA ALA A 416 -4.94 -0.88 65.93
C ALA A 416 -3.90 -0.75 64.83
N LEU A 417 -3.58 -1.87 64.19
CA LEU A 417 -2.80 -1.97 62.97
C LEU A 417 -3.71 -2.49 61.86
N ALA A 418 -3.87 -1.76 60.77
CA ALA A 418 -4.57 -2.24 59.58
C ALA A 418 -3.58 -2.66 58.51
N TYR A 419 -3.82 -3.83 57.91
CA TYR A 419 -3.02 -4.41 56.84
C TYR A 419 -3.87 -4.43 55.57
N ASP A 420 -3.34 -3.96 54.45
CA ASP A 420 -4.03 -4.04 53.16
C ASP A 420 -3.84 -5.40 52.46
N ASN A 421 -4.41 -5.57 51.27
CA ASN A 421 -4.34 -6.80 50.48
C ASN A 421 -2.97 -7.09 49.84
N ILE A 422 -2.00 -6.19 49.98
CA ILE A 422 -0.62 -6.39 49.54
C ILE A 422 0.39 -6.35 50.70
N GLY A 423 -0.09 -6.26 51.94
CA GLY A 423 0.69 -6.35 53.17
C GLY A 423 1.22 -5.02 53.72
N ALA A 424 0.84 -3.86 53.17
CA ALA A 424 1.23 -2.58 53.77
C ALA A 424 0.41 -2.29 55.02
N VAL A 425 1.00 -1.54 55.96
CA VAL A 425 0.50 -1.42 57.33
C VAL A 425 0.41 0.04 57.77
N SER A 426 -0.68 0.40 58.42
CA SER A 426 -0.81 1.66 59.15
C SER A 426 -1.25 1.43 60.60
N ASN A 427 -0.99 2.44 61.44
CA ASN A 427 -1.33 2.41 62.86
C ASN A 427 -2.40 3.45 63.15
N SER A 428 -3.34 3.14 64.04
CA SER A 428 -4.24 4.12 64.63
C SER A 428 -3.53 4.98 65.67
N ALA A 429 -4.17 6.08 66.08
CA ALA A 429 -3.87 6.68 67.36
C ALA A 429 -4.15 5.69 68.51
N THR A 430 -3.44 5.85 69.64
CA THR A 430 -3.66 5.02 70.84
C THR A 430 -4.98 5.39 71.50
N LEU A 431 -5.89 4.43 71.61
CA LEU A 431 -7.09 4.53 72.42
C LEU A 431 -6.73 4.30 73.89
N GLN A 432 -6.89 5.34 74.70
CA GLN A 432 -6.66 5.27 76.14
C GLN A 432 -7.99 5.32 76.89
N PHE A 433 -8.19 4.41 77.83
CA PHE A 433 -9.30 4.47 78.78
C PHE A 433 -8.88 3.97 80.16
N PHE A 434 -9.59 4.43 81.18
CA PHE A 434 -9.37 4.03 82.57
C PHE A 434 -10.57 3.25 83.08
N VAL A 435 -10.30 2.07 83.63
CA VAL A 435 -11.29 1.25 84.32
C VAL A 435 -11.18 1.55 85.80
N GLU A 436 -12.27 2.06 86.38
CA GLU A 436 -12.32 2.44 87.78
C GLU A 436 -13.11 1.42 88.62
N ASN A 437 -12.72 1.30 89.89
CA ASN A 437 -13.53 0.58 90.87
C ASN A 437 -14.61 1.54 91.39
N ARG A 438 -15.76 1.59 90.72
CA ARG A 438 -16.94 2.26 91.26
C ARG A 438 -17.85 1.23 91.90
N PHE A 439 -17.91 1.24 93.24
CA PHE A 439 -19.00 0.63 93.99
C PHE A 439 -20.28 1.44 93.74
N ASP A 440 -21.31 0.80 93.21
CA ASP A 440 -22.66 1.38 93.15
C ASP A 440 -23.26 1.26 94.56
N TYR A 441 -23.36 2.38 95.28
CA TYR A 441 -23.79 2.43 96.68
C TYR A 441 -25.32 2.35 96.87
N ASP A 442 -26.04 1.66 95.97
CA ASP A 442 -27.51 1.67 95.98
C ASP A 442 -28.10 0.33 95.52
N SER A 443 -28.35 -0.58 96.46
CA SER A 443 -29.72 -0.86 96.93
C SER A 443 -29.95 -2.20 97.66
N ASP A 444 -28.98 -3.13 97.73
CA ASP A 444 -29.24 -4.47 98.30
C ASP A 444 -28.18 -5.03 99.28
N MET A 445 -27.39 -4.19 99.98
CA MET A 445 -26.44 -4.75 100.97
C MET A 445 -27.12 -5.19 102.28
N ILE A 446 -28.31 -4.69 102.59
CA ILE A 446 -29.07 -5.08 103.79
C ILE A 446 -30.48 -5.49 103.39
N SER A 447 -31.01 -6.54 103.99
CA SER A 447 -32.42 -6.92 103.97
C SER A 447 -33.01 -6.73 105.37
N LEU A 448 -34.34 -6.57 105.45
CA LEU A 448 -35.03 -6.49 106.73
C LEU A 448 -36.38 -7.19 106.69
N PHE A 449 -36.67 -8.01 107.70
CA PHE A 449 -37.90 -8.80 107.78
C PHE A 449 -38.32 -9.11 109.23
N PRO A 450 -39.62 -9.08 109.56
CA PRO A 450 -40.72 -8.63 108.70
C PRO A 450 -40.71 -7.11 108.52
N ASN A 451 -41.33 -6.65 107.43
CA ASN A 451 -41.57 -5.23 107.16
C ASN A 451 -42.89 -5.08 106.39
N PRO A 452 -43.98 -4.53 106.97
CA PRO A 452 -44.05 -3.88 108.29
C PRO A 452 -43.75 -4.80 109.49
N ASN A 453 -43.32 -4.23 110.62
CA ASN A 453 -43.07 -4.96 111.88
C ASN A 453 -43.75 -4.31 113.09
N ASP A 454 -43.79 -5.05 114.20
CA ASP A 454 -44.34 -4.63 115.50
C ASP A 454 -43.26 -4.03 116.43
N GLY A 455 -42.06 -3.77 115.92
CA GLY A 455 -40.90 -3.36 116.70
C GLY A 455 -39.82 -4.42 116.72
N ASN A 456 -40.14 -5.68 116.41
CA ASN A 456 -39.17 -6.76 116.30
C ASN A 456 -38.92 -7.10 114.83
N PHE A 457 -37.67 -7.05 114.38
CA PHE A 457 -37.28 -7.42 113.02
C PHE A 457 -35.81 -7.83 112.94
N ASN A 458 -35.49 -8.63 111.93
CA ASN A 458 -34.11 -9.00 111.62
C ASN A 458 -33.55 -8.06 110.56
N ILE A 459 -32.25 -7.79 110.67
CA ILE A 459 -31.45 -7.17 109.63
C ILE A 459 -30.39 -8.18 109.22
N GLU A 460 -30.38 -8.53 107.94
CA GLU A 460 -29.41 -9.44 107.34
C GLU A 460 -28.53 -8.66 106.36
N VAL A 461 -27.22 -8.83 106.45
CA VAL A 461 -26.24 -8.21 105.55
C VAL A 461 -25.96 -9.16 104.38
N LEU A 462 -26.47 -8.82 103.19
CA LEU A 462 -26.45 -9.68 102.00
C LEU A 462 -25.11 -9.67 101.25
N SER A 463 -24.20 -8.75 101.57
CA SER A 463 -22.88 -8.66 100.93
C SER A 463 -21.83 -8.09 101.89
N GLU A 464 -20.61 -8.63 101.84
CA GLU A 464 -19.53 -8.28 102.77
C GLU A 464 -19.13 -6.79 102.63
N PRO A 465 -19.25 -5.98 103.70
CA PRO A 465 -18.92 -4.56 103.62
C PRO A 465 -17.40 -4.32 103.53
N PRO A 466 -16.95 -3.28 102.81
CA PRO A 466 -15.54 -2.91 102.72
C PRO A 466 -15.01 -2.49 104.10
N ILE A 467 -13.97 -3.19 104.56
CA ILE A 467 -13.58 -3.29 105.99
C ILE A 467 -13.07 -1.95 106.57
N GLN A 468 -13.98 -1.24 107.22
CA GLN A 468 -13.81 -0.18 108.24
C GLN A 468 -15.00 -0.31 109.21
N GLU A 469 -14.92 0.21 110.45
CA GLU A 469 -16.05 0.15 111.41
C GLU A 469 -17.36 0.56 110.72
N CYS A 470 -18.32 -0.37 110.69
CA CYS A 470 -19.63 -0.16 110.08
C CYS A 470 -20.62 0.22 111.18
N ILE A 471 -21.41 1.26 110.91
CA ILE A 471 -22.39 1.79 111.84
C ILE A 471 -23.77 1.61 111.23
N LEU A 472 -24.61 0.85 111.92
CA LEU A 472 -26.03 0.74 111.64
C LEU A 472 -26.76 1.86 112.40
N THR A 473 -27.49 2.71 111.68
CA THR A 473 -28.28 3.80 112.28
C THR A 473 -29.73 3.69 111.82
N ILE A 474 -30.68 3.80 112.75
CA ILE A 474 -32.11 3.88 112.42
C ILE A 474 -32.59 5.29 112.73
N VAL A 475 -33.17 5.94 111.72
CA VAL A 475 -33.70 7.30 111.83
C VAL A 475 -35.17 7.36 111.43
N ASN A 476 -35.92 8.31 111.98
CA ASN A 476 -37.23 8.68 111.44
C ASN A 476 -37.07 9.51 110.14
N LEU A 477 -38.17 9.84 109.47
CA LEU A 477 -38.16 10.66 108.24
C LEU A 477 -37.62 12.09 108.43
N SER A 478 -37.56 12.59 109.66
CA SER A 478 -36.93 13.88 109.98
C SER A 478 -35.42 13.76 110.23
N GLY A 479 -34.84 12.55 110.11
CA GLY A 479 -33.43 12.29 110.33
C GLY A 479 -33.02 12.15 111.80
N GLN A 480 -33.98 12.12 112.73
CA GLN A 480 -33.68 11.92 114.16
C GLN A 480 -33.33 10.44 114.41
N PRO A 481 -32.17 10.14 115.03
CA PRO A 481 -31.76 8.77 115.30
C PRO A 481 -32.52 8.17 116.49
N PHE A 482 -32.99 6.95 116.32
CA PHE A 482 -33.63 6.11 117.35
C PHE A 482 -32.76 4.92 117.75
N TYR A 483 -31.85 4.51 116.89
CA TYR A 483 -30.91 3.42 117.17
C TYR A 483 -29.58 3.69 116.47
N LYS A 484 -28.49 3.30 117.12
CA LYS A 484 -27.14 3.36 116.54
C LYS A 484 -26.25 2.31 117.17
N GLU A 485 -25.67 1.44 116.35
CA GLU A 485 -24.75 0.40 116.81
C GLU A 485 -23.56 0.25 115.85
N ILE A 486 -22.39 -0.09 116.41
CA ILE A 486 -21.21 -0.50 115.66
C ILE A 486 -21.32 -2.01 115.43
N MET A 487 -21.39 -2.43 114.18
CA MET A 487 -21.51 -3.85 113.80
C MET A 487 -20.15 -4.54 113.95
N ASN A 488 -20.08 -5.60 114.76
CA ASN A 488 -18.89 -6.44 114.94
C ASN A 488 -18.94 -7.69 114.04
N ARG A 489 -17.75 -8.17 113.62
CA ARG A 489 -17.51 -9.13 112.53
C ARG A 489 -18.19 -10.51 112.66
N ASP A 490 -18.77 -10.85 113.80
CA ASP A 490 -19.23 -12.21 114.11
C ASP A 490 -20.78 -12.34 114.16
N THR A 491 -21.53 -11.27 113.91
CA THR A 491 -23.00 -11.26 113.91
C THR A 491 -23.53 -10.47 112.70
N TYR A 492 -23.74 -11.15 111.56
CA TYR A 492 -24.27 -10.53 110.34
C TYR A 492 -25.81 -10.58 110.23
N ASP A 493 -26.45 -11.35 111.12
CA ASP A 493 -27.89 -11.33 111.36
C ASP A 493 -28.12 -10.77 112.75
N THR A 494 -28.72 -9.58 112.82
CA THR A 494 -29.06 -8.94 114.09
C THR A 494 -30.57 -8.93 114.25
N GLU A 495 -31.08 -9.64 115.27
CA GLU A 495 -32.45 -9.47 115.73
C GLU A 495 -32.52 -8.19 116.56
N LEU A 496 -33.40 -7.27 116.17
CA LEU A 496 -33.47 -5.94 116.72
C LEU A 496 -34.90 -5.66 117.21
N SER A 497 -35.00 -5.25 118.49
CA SER A 497 -36.27 -4.92 119.15
C SER A 497 -36.30 -3.44 119.52
N LEU A 498 -37.18 -2.69 118.85
CA LEU A 498 -37.51 -1.28 119.09
C LEU A 498 -38.99 -1.11 119.43
N GLN A 499 -39.46 -1.79 120.48
CA GLN A 499 -40.88 -1.73 120.87
C GLN A 499 -41.29 -0.34 121.38
N ASP A 500 -40.34 0.42 121.93
CA ASP A 500 -40.60 1.72 122.57
C ASP A 500 -40.63 2.91 121.61
N ILE A 501 -40.42 2.69 120.30
CA ILE A 501 -40.50 3.77 119.30
C ILE A 501 -41.94 3.93 118.78
N PRO A 502 -42.41 5.17 118.50
CA PRO A 502 -43.74 5.39 117.95
C PRO A 502 -43.97 4.66 116.61
N SER A 503 -45.21 4.25 116.32
CA SER A 503 -45.59 3.76 115.00
C SER A 503 -45.30 4.81 113.93
N GLY A 504 -44.68 4.38 112.82
CA GLY A 504 -44.19 5.31 111.81
C GLY A 504 -43.23 4.68 110.80
N VAL A 505 -42.74 5.52 109.89
CA VAL A 505 -41.78 5.14 108.86
C VAL A 505 -40.36 5.49 109.33
N TYR A 506 -39.47 4.50 109.21
CA TYR A 506 -38.08 4.63 109.59
C TYR A 506 -37.16 4.19 108.45
N VAL A 507 -35.91 4.64 108.50
CA VAL A 507 -34.86 4.27 107.56
C VAL A 507 -33.70 3.68 108.33
N VAL A 508 -33.33 2.45 107.98
CA VAL A 508 -32.08 1.81 108.38
C VAL A 508 -30.98 2.30 107.43
N ILE A 509 -29.89 2.78 107.98
CA ILE A 509 -28.72 3.28 107.26
C ILE A 509 -27.52 2.46 107.72
N LEU A 510 -26.91 1.73 106.80
CA LEU A 510 -25.60 1.12 107.00
C LEU A 510 -24.54 2.10 106.46
N SER A 511 -23.57 2.47 107.28
CA SER A 511 -22.54 3.45 106.91
C SER A 511 -21.16 3.01 107.38
N SER A 512 -20.11 3.50 106.71
CA SER A 512 -18.74 3.40 107.18
C SER A 512 -18.06 4.77 107.08
N GLY A 513 -17.59 5.30 108.21
CA GLY A 513 -17.12 6.68 108.32
C GLY A 513 -18.21 7.70 107.95
N LYS A 514 -18.00 8.48 106.88
CA LYS A 514 -18.98 9.45 106.35
C LYS A 514 -19.77 8.91 105.15
N THR A 515 -19.51 7.67 104.73
CA THR A 515 -20.08 7.09 103.52
C THR A 515 -21.28 6.22 103.88
N ILE A 516 -22.42 6.45 103.24
CA ILE A 516 -23.57 5.56 103.34
C ILE A 516 -23.33 4.39 102.39
N LEU A 517 -23.37 3.16 102.93
CA LEU A 517 -23.16 1.91 102.19
C LEU A 517 -24.47 1.35 101.64
N SER A 518 -25.56 1.45 102.42
CA SER A 518 -26.89 1.00 102.02
C SER A 518 -27.97 1.65 102.89
N THR A 519 -29.20 1.77 102.35
CA THR A 519 -30.37 2.18 103.13
C THR A 519 -31.57 1.28 102.84
N LYS A 520 -32.39 0.99 103.85
CA LYS A 520 -33.69 0.33 103.68
C LYS A 520 -34.74 1.00 104.55
N LYS A 521 -35.91 1.24 103.97
CA LYS A 521 -37.07 1.78 104.66
C LYS A 521 -37.87 0.65 105.31
N PHE A 522 -38.34 0.86 106.53
CA PHE A 522 -39.32 -0.01 107.18
C PHE A 522 -40.46 0.75 107.83
N ILE A 523 -41.56 0.03 108.11
CA ILE A 523 -42.78 0.55 108.73
C ILE A 523 -42.97 -0.16 110.07
N LYS A 524 -42.95 0.61 111.16
CA LYS A 524 -43.36 0.16 112.50
C LYS A 524 -44.87 0.37 112.63
N SER A 525 -45.62 -0.72 112.77
CA SER A 525 -47.08 -0.70 113.00
C SER A 525 -47.39 -0.43 114.46
#